data_AF-A0A455SM16-F1
#
_entry.id   AF-A0A455SM16-F1
#
_cell.length_a   1.000
_cell.length_b   1.000
_cell.length_c   1.000
_cell.angle_alpha   90.00
_cell.angle_beta   90.00
_cell.angle_gamma   90.00
#
_symmetry.space_group_name_H-M   'P 1'
#
loop_
_entity.id
_entity.type
_entity.pdbx_description
1 polymer ?
#
loop_
_entity_poly.entity_id
_entity_poly.type
_entity_poly.pdbx_seq_one_letter_code
_entity_poly.pdbx_strand_id
1 'polypeptide(L)'
;MNKSLWKQRNFMLLWSGQLASWIGTEGTGIVLPLVVLALTGSSAQAGGVAAIRGFVYVFWALPAGAFIDRWDRKTVMVLANLGSGVAMGCITLALVFHSLSVIQLYILSAIEGSFFVFANLGRFASLPKVVSREQLPLASAQTSIAEHIALLIGPPLGGLLYQAVGSFMAFFIDSLSYFINAFSIFFINVPLRTENSTDRKAIHQEIKRAGLWLWSQPVLLFFKLLSAGRIILSSGLYLLIVILAKEQHASASFVGIIFTIGACGGIVGSLASTKIYSHFHLRALLLGITLLSFLIFGLYAFAINTFLLAGITALFYAIDPLYYVTLSALYSESRS
;
A
#
# COMPACT_ATOMS: atom_id res chain seq x y z
N MET A 1 24.52 -10.18 18.73
CA MET A 1 24.04 -8.79 18.64
C MET A 1 23.30 -8.61 17.32
N ASN A 2 21.98 -8.48 17.33
CA ASN A 2 21.21 -8.23 16.11
C ASN A 2 21.65 -6.89 15.50
N LYS A 3 22.21 -6.91 14.28
CA LYS A 3 22.57 -5.70 13.56
C LYS A 3 21.29 -4.88 13.33
N SER A 4 21.34 -3.60 13.72
CA SER A 4 20.27 -2.62 13.43
C SER A 4 19.88 -2.69 11.95
N LEU A 5 18.57 -2.66 11.66
CA LEU A 5 18.04 -2.72 10.29
C LEU A 5 18.63 -1.62 9.39
N TRP A 6 18.92 -0.44 9.96
CA TRP A 6 19.57 0.67 9.28
C TRP A 6 20.97 0.35 8.74
N LYS A 7 21.65 -0.67 9.29
CA LYS A 7 22.96 -1.15 8.83
C LYS A 7 22.86 -2.30 7.84
N GLN A 8 21.65 -2.81 7.58
CA GLN A 8 21.44 -3.92 6.64
C GLN A 8 21.20 -3.37 5.24
N ARG A 9 22.26 -3.39 4.42
CA ARG A 9 22.26 -2.84 3.05
C ARG A 9 21.07 -3.34 2.22
N ASN A 10 20.80 -4.64 2.20
CA ASN A 10 19.72 -5.22 1.38
C ASN A 10 18.33 -4.74 1.82
N PHE A 11 18.10 -4.63 3.13
CA PHE A 11 16.85 -4.08 3.66
C PHE A 11 16.73 -2.59 3.35
N MET A 12 17.79 -1.81 3.54
CA MET A 12 17.77 -0.37 3.25
C MET A 12 17.57 -0.07 1.77
N LEU A 13 18.16 -0.85 0.86
CA LEU A 13 17.90 -0.75 -0.58
C LEU A 13 16.42 -1.00 -0.91
N LEU A 14 15.83 -2.05 -0.32
CA LEU A 14 14.42 -2.35 -0.51
C LEU A 14 13.51 -1.26 0.08
N TRP A 15 13.81 -0.80 1.29
CA TRP A 15 12.98 0.14 2.04
C TRP A 15 13.03 1.56 1.47
N SER A 16 14.23 2.08 1.16
CA SER A 16 14.38 3.44 0.65
C SER A 16 13.87 3.60 -0.78
N GLY A 17 14.12 2.62 -1.65
CA GLY A 17 13.55 2.59 -2.99
C GLY A 17 12.02 2.56 -2.96
N GLN A 18 11.44 1.76 -2.06
CA GLN A 18 9.99 1.68 -1.91
C GLN A 18 9.39 2.98 -1.38
N LEU A 19 10.02 3.59 -0.38
CA LEU A 19 9.57 4.88 0.15
C LEU A 19 9.52 5.95 -0.95
N ALA A 20 10.59 6.05 -1.76
CA ALA A 20 10.63 6.98 -2.87
C ALA A 20 9.50 6.74 -3.88
N SER A 21 9.28 5.47 -4.26
CA SER A 21 8.19 5.07 -5.15
C SER A 21 6.81 5.41 -4.57
N TRP A 22 6.55 5.11 -3.31
CA TRP A 22 5.27 5.43 -2.68
C TRP A 22 5.00 6.92 -2.60
N ILE A 23 6.01 7.76 -2.30
CA ILE A 23 5.83 9.22 -2.31
C ILE A 23 5.37 9.70 -3.70
N GLY A 24 6.01 9.20 -4.77
CA GLY A 24 5.63 9.51 -6.14
C GLY A 24 4.18 9.09 -6.44
N THR A 25 3.84 7.86 -6.06
CA THR A 25 2.55 7.23 -6.39
C THR A 25 1.37 7.83 -5.61
N GLU A 26 1.59 8.21 -4.35
CA GLU A 26 0.62 8.97 -3.55
C GLU A 26 0.43 10.38 -4.13
N GLY A 27 1.50 10.97 -4.65
CA GLY A 27 1.43 12.24 -5.39
C GLY A 27 0.64 12.15 -6.70
N THR A 28 0.85 11.11 -7.51
CA THR A 28 0.05 10.91 -8.72
C THR A 28 -1.38 10.46 -8.42
N GLY A 29 -1.61 9.82 -7.27
CA GLY A 29 -2.93 9.42 -6.79
C GLY A 29 -3.93 10.57 -6.72
N ILE A 30 -3.49 11.77 -6.31
CA ILE A 30 -4.35 12.97 -6.30
C ILE A 30 -4.38 13.69 -7.66
N VAL A 31 -3.26 13.70 -8.40
CA VAL A 31 -3.13 14.43 -9.66
C VAL A 31 -3.91 13.77 -10.80
N LEU A 32 -3.94 12.44 -10.84
CA LEU A 32 -4.56 11.69 -11.92
C LEU A 32 -6.06 11.97 -12.07
N PRO A 33 -6.91 11.90 -11.02
CA PRO A 33 -8.31 12.31 -11.11
C PRO A 33 -8.50 13.77 -11.51
N LEU A 34 -7.62 14.68 -11.05
CA LEU A 34 -7.68 16.10 -11.42
C LEU A 34 -7.40 16.33 -12.90
N VAL A 35 -6.45 15.62 -13.48
CA VAL A 35 -6.18 15.68 -14.93
C VAL A 35 -7.37 15.17 -15.74
N VAL A 36 -7.99 14.06 -15.33
CA VAL A 36 -9.20 13.56 -16.00
C VAL A 36 -10.32 14.59 -15.93
N LEU A 37 -10.55 15.16 -14.74
CA LEU A 37 -11.56 16.19 -14.55
C LEU A 37 -11.29 17.44 -15.41
N ALA A 38 -10.04 17.87 -15.51
CA ALA A 38 -9.64 19.00 -16.35
C ALA A 38 -9.83 18.71 -17.85
N LEU A 39 -9.62 17.46 -18.28
CA LEU A 39 -9.78 17.07 -19.68
C LEU A 39 -11.24 16.88 -20.10
N THR A 40 -12.14 16.47 -19.20
CA THR A 40 -13.50 16.04 -19.58
C THR A 40 -14.63 16.79 -18.91
N GLY A 41 -14.35 17.49 -17.81
CA GLY A 41 -15.39 18.07 -16.94
C GLY A 41 -16.23 17.04 -16.18
N SER A 42 -15.93 15.74 -16.28
CA SER A 42 -16.74 14.67 -15.70
C SER A 42 -16.13 14.09 -14.42
N SER A 43 -16.78 14.35 -13.28
CA SER A 43 -16.43 13.73 -12.00
C SER A 43 -16.58 12.20 -12.00
N ALA A 44 -17.53 11.68 -12.78
CA ALA A 44 -17.74 10.23 -12.95
C ALA A 44 -16.53 9.56 -13.63
N GLN A 45 -15.96 10.19 -14.65
CA GLN A 45 -14.75 9.66 -15.32
C GLN A 45 -13.51 9.79 -14.43
N ALA A 46 -13.36 10.89 -13.70
CA ALA A 46 -12.28 11.04 -12.72
C ALA A 46 -12.34 9.95 -11.63
N GLY A 47 -13.53 9.67 -11.10
CA GLY A 47 -13.76 8.56 -10.17
C GLY A 47 -13.53 7.18 -10.80
N GLY A 48 -13.90 7.00 -12.07
CA GLY A 48 -13.68 5.75 -12.80
C GLY A 48 -12.19 5.42 -13.00
N VAL A 49 -11.34 6.41 -13.25
CA VAL A 49 -9.88 6.20 -13.34
C VAL A 49 -9.30 5.84 -11.96
N ALA A 50 -9.79 6.41 -10.87
CA ALA A 50 -9.39 5.95 -9.53
C ALA A 50 -9.86 4.49 -9.28
N ALA A 51 -11.08 4.16 -9.69
CA ALA A 51 -11.66 2.83 -9.54
C ALA A 51 -10.90 1.74 -10.32
N ILE A 52 -10.34 2.06 -11.50
CA ILE A 52 -9.59 1.06 -12.29
C ILE A 52 -8.37 0.54 -11.53
N ARG A 53 -7.67 1.39 -10.75
CA ARG A 53 -6.52 0.96 -9.95
C ARG A 53 -6.94 -0.05 -8.88
N GLY A 54 -8.06 0.22 -8.20
CA GLY A 54 -8.65 -0.71 -7.22
C GLY A 54 -9.11 -2.02 -7.87
N PHE A 55 -9.80 -1.94 -9.01
CA PHE A 55 -10.26 -3.11 -9.76
C PHE A 55 -9.09 -4.01 -10.19
N VAL A 56 -8.05 -3.42 -10.77
CA VAL A 56 -6.84 -4.12 -11.20
C VAL A 56 -6.15 -4.77 -10.01
N TYR A 57 -6.11 -4.10 -8.85
CA TYR A 57 -5.57 -4.69 -7.63
C TYR A 57 -6.32 -5.96 -7.21
N VAL A 58 -7.66 -5.91 -7.16
CA VAL A 58 -8.49 -7.08 -6.81
C VAL A 58 -8.35 -8.19 -7.84
N PHE A 59 -8.36 -7.83 -9.13
CA PHE A 59 -8.24 -8.77 -10.23
C PHE A 59 -6.91 -9.54 -10.19
N TRP A 60 -5.80 -8.84 -9.91
CA TRP A 60 -4.47 -9.45 -9.86
C TRP A 60 -4.06 -10.00 -8.50
N ALA A 61 -4.74 -9.67 -7.39
CA ALA A 61 -4.33 -10.08 -6.05
C ALA A 61 -4.10 -11.59 -5.91
N LEU A 62 -4.97 -12.43 -6.49
CA LEU A 62 -4.83 -13.89 -6.46
C LEU A 62 -3.84 -14.42 -7.50
N PRO A 63 -3.94 -14.09 -8.81
CA PRO A 63 -3.02 -14.61 -9.80
C PRO A 63 -1.57 -14.17 -9.56
N ALA A 64 -1.35 -12.89 -9.20
CA ALA A 64 -0.01 -12.36 -8.99
C ALA A 64 0.70 -13.06 -7.83
N GLY A 65 -0.01 -13.41 -6.74
CA GLY A 65 0.55 -14.21 -5.65
C GLY A 65 1.07 -15.57 -6.15
N ALA A 66 0.29 -16.29 -6.95
CA ALA A 66 0.69 -17.58 -7.53
C ALA A 66 1.90 -17.45 -8.47
N PHE A 67 2.00 -16.36 -9.24
CA PHE A 67 3.15 -16.10 -10.09
C PHE A 67 4.42 -15.76 -9.28
N ILE A 68 4.29 -14.95 -8.24
CA ILE A 68 5.40 -14.54 -7.36
C ILE A 68 5.97 -15.71 -6.56
N ASP A 69 5.15 -16.71 -6.28
CA ASP A 69 5.63 -17.94 -5.66
C ASP A 69 6.46 -18.79 -6.63
N ARG A 70 6.34 -18.61 -7.94
CA ARG A 70 7.07 -19.43 -8.94
C ARG A 70 8.27 -18.72 -9.55
N TRP A 71 8.14 -17.43 -9.80
CA TRP A 71 9.14 -16.64 -10.48
C TRP A 71 10.20 -16.10 -9.51
N ASP A 72 11.36 -15.74 -10.06
CA ASP A 72 12.34 -15.03 -9.28
C ASP A 72 11.79 -13.66 -8.87
N ARG A 73 11.55 -13.49 -7.56
CA ARG A 73 10.87 -12.31 -7.02
C ARG A 73 11.63 -11.03 -7.31
N LYS A 74 12.97 -11.10 -7.32
CA LYS A 74 13.82 -9.96 -7.69
C LYS A 74 13.52 -9.51 -9.11
N THR A 75 13.55 -10.43 -10.07
CA THR A 75 13.24 -10.15 -11.48
C THR A 75 11.82 -9.60 -11.64
N VAL A 76 10.83 -10.21 -11.00
CA VAL A 76 9.43 -9.73 -11.05
C VAL A 76 9.31 -8.31 -10.53
N MET A 77 9.92 -8.00 -9.38
CA MET A 77 9.86 -6.68 -8.78
C MET A 77 10.57 -5.63 -9.65
N VAL A 78 11.74 -5.95 -10.22
CA VAL A 78 12.45 -5.04 -11.12
C VAL A 78 11.61 -4.75 -12.36
N LEU A 79 11.12 -5.78 -13.05
CA LEU A 79 10.31 -5.61 -14.26
C LEU A 79 9.00 -4.87 -13.98
N ALA A 80 8.36 -5.15 -12.84
CA ALA A 80 7.15 -4.45 -12.43
C ALA A 80 7.42 -2.95 -12.22
N ASN A 81 8.46 -2.59 -11.47
CA ASN A 81 8.81 -1.18 -11.28
C ASN A 81 9.20 -0.50 -12.62
N LEU A 82 9.95 -1.18 -13.49
CA LEU A 82 10.25 -0.65 -14.82
C LEU A 82 8.97 -0.42 -15.65
N GLY A 83 8.03 -1.37 -15.63
CA GLY A 83 6.75 -1.27 -16.33
C GLY A 83 5.87 -0.12 -15.81
N SER A 84 5.76 0.03 -14.49
CA SER A 84 5.08 1.16 -13.86
C SER A 84 5.75 2.49 -14.22
N GLY A 85 7.08 2.55 -14.17
CA GLY A 85 7.86 3.74 -14.55
C GLY A 85 7.63 4.13 -16.01
N VAL A 86 7.64 3.17 -16.93
CA VAL A 86 7.34 3.41 -18.35
C VAL A 86 5.89 3.89 -18.54
N ALA A 87 4.91 3.27 -17.87
CA ALA A 87 3.51 3.69 -17.97
C ALA A 87 3.32 5.16 -17.53
N MET A 88 3.91 5.55 -16.40
CA MET A 88 3.88 6.94 -15.92
C MET A 88 4.68 7.90 -16.81
N GLY A 89 5.79 7.42 -17.39
CA GLY A 89 6.56 8.15 -18.40
C GLY A 89 5.74 8.42 -19.67
N CYS A 90 4.95 7.45 -20.14
CA CYS A 90 4.04 7.62 -21.27
C CYS A 90 2.97 8.68 -20.98
N ILE A 91 2.38 8.69 -19.78
CA ILE A 91 1.44 9.75 -19.37
C ILE A 91 2.13 11.12 -19.40
N THR A 92 3.35 11.19 -18.86
CA THR A 92 4.17 12.41 -18.86
C THR A 92 4.37 12.94 -20.28
N LEU A 93 4.85 12.09 -21.20
CA LEU A 93 5.09 12.49 -22.59
C LEU A 93 3.79 12.92 -23.29
N ALA A 94 2.70 12.19 -23.09
CA ALA A 94 1.41 12.54 -23.68
C ALA A 94 0.87 13.90 -23.18
N LEU A 95 1.14 14.26 -21.91
CA LEU A 95 0.84 15.58 -21.37
C LEU A 95 1.70 16.68 -22.01
N VAL A 96 3.00 16.45 -22.14
CA VAL A 96 3.95 17.41 -22.73
C VAL A 96 3.64 17.68 -24.20
N PHE A 97 3.25 16.66 -24.97
CA PHE A 97 2.87 16.80 -26.38
C PHE A 97 1.40 17.16 -26.62
N HIS A 98 0.63 17.42 -25.56
CA HIS A 98 -0.81 17.73 -25.64
C HIS A 98 -1.63 16.69 -26.41
N SER A 99 -1.20 15.43 -26.42
CA SER A 99 -1.84 14.31 -27.12
C SER A 99 -2.60 13.38 -26.18
N LEU A 100 -2.75 13.77 -24.91
CA LEU A 100 -3.32 12.94 -23.86
C LEU A 100 -4.83 12.77 -24.05
N SER A 101 -5.29 11.51 -24.12
CA SER A 101 -6.70 11.18 -24.07
C SER A 101 -7.07 10.47 -22.77
N VAL A 102 -8.36 10.55 -22.41
CA VAL A 102 -8.87 9.90 -21.20
C VAL A 102 -8.76 8.38 -21.30
N ILE A 103 -8.96 7.83 -22.50
CA ILE A 103 -8.79 6.40 -22.76
C ILE A 103 -7.34 5.98 -22.48
N GLN A 104 -6.36 6.79 -22.89
CA GLN A 104 -4.95 6.52 -22.57
C GLN A 104 -4.72 6.52 -21.05
N LEU A 105 -5.34 7.43 -20.30
CA LEU A 105 -5.24 7.43 -18.84
C LEU A 105 -5.79 6.14 -18.23
N TYR A 106 -6.98 5.68 -18.65
CA TYR A 106 -7.52 4.40 -18.17
C TYR A 106 -6.58 3.22 -18.46
N ILE A 107 -6.06 3.12 -19.69
CA ILE A 107 -5.18 2.03 -20.10
C ILE A 107 -3.87 2.08 -19.32
N LEU A 108 -3.21 3.24 -19.27
CA LEU A 108 -1.91 3.40 -18.61
C LEU A 108 -2.02 3.23 -17.09
N SER A 109 -3.10 3.70 -16.46
CA SER A 109 -3.38 3.45 -15.05
C SER A 109 -3.69 1.98 -14.75
N ALA A 110 -4.35 1.27 -15.67
CA ALA A 110 -4.57 -0.17 -15.52
C ALA A 110 -3.26 -0.97 -15.66
N ILE A 111 -2.39 -0.57 -16.58
CA ILE A 111 -1.06 -1.17 -16.77
C ILE A 111 -0.20 -0.93 -15.54
N GLU A 112 -0.08 0.32 -15.08
CA GLU A 112 0.68 0.64 -13.87
C GLU A 112 0.12 -0.08 -12.65
N GLY A 113 -1.20 -0.06 -12.44
CA GLY A 113 -1.83 -0.77 -11.33
C GLY A 113 -1.54 -2.28 -11.36
N SER A 114 -1.46 -2.88 -12.55
CA SER A 114 -1.14 -4.30 -12.69
C SER A 114 0.27 -4.56 -12.20
N PHE A 115 1.25 -3.82 -12.70
CA PHE A 115 2.64 -3.93 -12.27
C PHE A 115 2.82 -3.60 -10.78
N PHE A 116 2.12 -2.58 -10.27
CA PHE A 116 2.14 -2.20 -8.86
C PHE A 116 1.76 -3.37 -7.94
N VAL A 117 0.76 -4.18 -8.32
CA VAL A 117 0.38 -5.39 -7.56
C VAL A 117 1.53 -6.39 -7.51
N PHE A 118 2.18 -6.67 -8.64
CA PHE A 118 3.32 -7.60 -8.68
C PHE A 118 4.51 -7.10 -7.85
N ALA A 119 4.81 -5.79 -7.91
CA ALA A 119 5.87 -5.19 -7.11
C ALA A 119 5.58 -5.33 -5.60
N ASN A 120 4.36 -5.02 -5.16
CA ASN A 120 3.97 -5.06 -3.75
C ASN A 120 3.94 -6.48 -3.18
N LEU A 121 3.31 -7.42 -3.89
CA LEU A 121 3.27 -8.81 -3.46
C LEU A 121 4.69 -9.42 -3.47
N GLY A 122 5.52 -9.06 -4.45
CA GLY A 122 6.92 -9.49 -4.53
C GLY A 122 7.73 -8.99 -3.34
N ARG A 123 7.52 -7.73 -2.94
CA ARG A 123 8.13 -7.13 -1.75
C ARG A 123 7.71 -7.85 -0.48
N PHE A 124 6.41 -8.04 -0.28
CA PHE A 124 5.88 -8.73 0.90
C PHE A 124 6.46 -10.15 1.02
N ALA A 125 6.52 -10.89 -0.08
CA ALA A 125 7.11 -12.23 -0.12
C ALA A 125 8.64 -12.23 0.06
N SER A 126 9.32 -11.14 -0.30
CA SER A 126 10.79 -11.03 -0.22
C SER A 126 11.27 -10.57 1.15
N LEU A 127 10.45 -9.86 1.93
CA LEU A 127 10.83 -9.32 3.24
C LEU A 127 11.44 -10.39 4.18
N PRO A 128 10.84 -11.60 4.34
CA PRO A 128 11.41 -12.66 5.19
C PRO A 128 12.74 -13.27 4.69
N LYS A 129 13.14 -12.99 3.45
CA LYS A 129 14.45 -13.41 2.92
C LYS A 129 15.53 -12.33 3.11
N VAL A 130 15.12 -11.06 3.26
CA VAL A 130 16.03 -9.93 3.36
C VAL A 130 16.44 -9.62 4.80
N VAL A 131 15.57 -9.92 5.76
CA VAL A 131 15.82 -9.76 7.21
C VAL A 131 15.72 -11.10 7.92
N SER A 132 16.31 -11.21 9.12
CA SER A 132 16.14 -12.41 9.94
C SER A 132 14.70 -12.53 10.46
N ARG A 133 14.27 -13.75 10.82
CA ARG A 133 12.90 -14.00 11.29
C ARG A 133 12.56 -13.18 12.53
N GLU A 134 13.52 -13.01 13.44
CA GLU A 134 13.37 -12.25 14.68
C GLU A 134 13.20 -10.74 14.42
N GLN A 135 13.64 -10.27 13.25
CA GLN A 135 13.55 -8.88 12.84
C GLN A 135 12.33 -8.56 11.97
N LEU A 136 11.55 -9.57 11.58
CA LEU A 136 10.35 -9.39 10.76
C LEU A 136 9.35 -8.38 11.35
N PRO A 137 9.00 -8.42 12.65
CA PRO A 137 8.06 -7.45 13.22
C PRO A 137 8.59 -6.01 13.12
N LEU A 138 9.90 -5.84 13.39
CA LEU A 138 10.55 -4.53 13.31
C LEU A 138 10.63 -4.01 11.86
N ALA A 139 10.93 -4.90 10.91
CA ALA A 139 10.98 -4.57 9.49
C ALA A 139 9.58 -4.21 8.92
N SER A 140 8.54 -4.92 9.36
CA SER A 140 7.15 -4.59 9.07
C SER A 140 6.77 -3.21 9.60
N ALA A 141 7.10 -2.92 10.87
CA ALA A 141 6.84 -1.60 11.47
C ALA A 141 7.54 -0.46 10.70
N GLN A 142 8.82 -0.64 10.37
CA GLN A 142 9.56 0.35 9.55
C GLN A 142 8.94 0.53 8.16
N THR A 143 8.43 -0.53 7.55
CA THR A 143 7.73 -0.44 6.27
C THR A 143 6.41 0.33 6.40
N SER A 144 5.61 0.08 7.45
CA SER A 144 4.39 0.85 7.71
C SER A 144 4.69 2.34 7.96
N ILE A 145 5.79 2.67 8.65
CA ILE A 145 6.23 4.07 8.80
C ILE A 145 6.48 4.71 7.43
N ALA A 146 7.17 4.02 6.52
CA ALA A 146 7.42 4.53 5.18
C ALA A 146 6.13 4.78 4.38
N GLU A 147 5.16 3.87 4.49
CA GLU A 147 3.85 4.02 3.87
C GLU A 147 3.10 5.26 4.39
N HIS A 148 3.09 5.47 5.71
CA HIS A 148 2.46 6.66 6.29
C HIS A 148 3.19 7.96 5.95
N ILE A 149 4.52 7.94 5.85
CA ILE A 149 5.30 9.09 5.38
C ILE A 149 4.92 9.43 3.93
N ALA A 150 4.79 8.41 3.07
CA ALA A 150 4.37 8.61 1.69
C ALA A 150 2.97 9.19 1.59
N LEU A 151 2.01 8.67 2.36
CA LEU A 151 0.64 9.20 2.43
C LEU A 151 0.60 10.65 2.93
N LEU A 152 1.49 11.02 3.86
CA LEU A 152 1.57 12.36 4.41
C LEU A 152 2.17 13.38 3.42
N ILE A 153 3.23 12.99 2.70
CA ILE A 153 4.02 13.91 1.87
C ILE A 153 3.59 13.89 0.42
N GLY A 154 3.22 12.72 -0.11
CA GLY A 154 2.93 12.48 -1.51
C GLY A 154 1.82 13.37 -2.07
N PRO A 155 0.59 13.36 -1.53
CA PRO A 155 -0.51 14.14 -2.09
C PRO A 155 -0.28 15.66 -2.06
N PRO A 156 0.21 16.28 -0.96
CA PRO A 156 0.59 17.69 -0.97
C PRO A 156 1.66 18.01 -2.00
N LEU A 157 2.69 17.16 -2.13
CA LEU A 157 3.72 17.33 -3.15
C LEU A 157 3.14 17.25 -4.56
N GLY A 158 2.27 16.27 -4.84
CA GLY A 158 1.58 16.13 -6.12
C GLY A 158 0.71 17.35 -6.46
N GLY A 159 -0.07 17.85 -5.50
CA GLY A 159 -0.88 19.05 -5.68
C GLY A 159 -0.06 20.31 -5.94
N LEU A 160 1.05 20.49 -5.20
CA LEU A 160 1.98 21.61 -5.42
C LEU A 160 2.64 21.54 -6.80
N LEU A 161 3.08 20.35 -7.23
CA LEU A 161 3.67 20.15 -8.56
C LEU A 161 2.65 20.46 -9.67
N TYR A 162 1.41 19.97 -9.51
CA TYR A 162 0.30 20.26 -10.42
C TYR A 162 0.06 21.76 -10.57
N GLN A 163 0.06 22.51 -9.45
CA GLN A 163 -0.21 23.95 -9.45
C GLN A 163 0.97 24.79 -9.94
N ALA A 164 2.20 24.49 -9.52
CA ALA A 164 3.36 25.35 -9.72
C ALA A 164 4.03 25.14 -11.09
N VAL A 165 4.09 23.89 -11.56
CA VAL A 165 4.79 23.53 -12.81
C VAL A 165 3.84 22.94 -13.84
N GLY A 166 2.81 22.24 -13.39
CA GLY A 166 1.82 21.58 -14.24
C GLY A 166 1.72 20.09 -13.93
N SER A 167 0.64 19.48 -14.41
CA SER A 167 0.30 18.08 -14.13
C SER A 167 1.38 17.08 -14.55
N PHE A 168 2.09 17.33 -15.65
CA PHE A 168 3.12 16.43 -16.18
C PHE A 168 4.26 16.16 -15.18
N MET A 169 4.60 17.14 -14.33
CA MET A 169 5.73 17.02 -13.41
C MET A 169 5.48 15.96 -12.33
N ALA A 170 4.23 15.80 -11.88
CA ALA A 170 3.88 14.78 -10.91
C ALA A 170 4.10 13.36 -11.48
N PHE A 171 3.66 13.12 -12.72
CA PHE A 171 3.87 11.83 -13.40
C PHE A 171 5.33 11.58 -13.74
N PHE A 172 6.09 12.63 -14.07
CA PHE A 172 7.52 12.52 -14.35
C PHE A 172 8.28 12.07 -13.09
N ILE A 173 8.02 12.71 -11.96
CA ILE A 173 8.66 12.38 -10.68
C ILE A 173 8.27 10.96 -10.24
N ASP A 174 7.01 10.57 -10.40
CA ASP A 174 6.56 9.21 -10.08
C ASP A 174 7.23 8.17 -10.99
N SER A 175 7.31 8.44 -12.30
CA SER A 175 8.07 7.61 -13.26
C SER A 175 9.52 7.41 -12.82
N LEU A 176 10.21 8.49 -12.45
CA LEU A 176 11.58 8.44 -11.95
C LEU A 176 11.69 7.66 -10.65
N SER A 177 10.72 7.82 -9.73
CA SER A 177 10.69 7.10 -8.46
C SER A 177 10.59 5.58 -8.64
N TYR A 178 9.82 5.12 -9.64
CA TYR A 178 9.77 3.72 -10.03
C TYR A 178 11.11 3.19 -10.56
N PHE A 179 11.80 3.97 -11.40
CA PHE A 179 13.13 3.59 -11.89
C PHE A 179 14.16 3.54 -10.75
N ILE A 180 14.10 4.47 -9.80
CA ILE A 180 14.94 4.46 -8.60
C ILE A 180 14.68 3.20 -7.76
N ASN A 181 13.41 2.81 -7.58
CA ASN A 181 13.08 1.59 -6.86
C ASN A 181 13.58 0.33 -7.58
N ALA A 182 13.35 0.24 -8.91
CA ALA A 182 13.86 -0.86 -9.74
C ALA A 182 15.39 -1.00 -9.62
N PHE A 183 16.11 0.12 -9.72
CA PHE A 183 17.56 0.18 -9.56
C PHE A 183 17.97 -0.28 -8.15
N SER A 184 17.30 0.22 -7.10
CA SER A 184 17.60 -0.16 -5.72
C SER A 184 17.43 -1.66 -5.49
N ILE A 185 16.35 -2.25 -6.00
CA ILE A 185 16.07 -3.70 -5.93
C ILE A 185 17.11 -4.50 -6.73
N PHE A 186 17.56 -3.98 -7.87
CA PHE A 186 18.59 -4.63 -8.69
C PHE A 186 19.90 -4.83 -7.93
N PHE A 187 20.28 -3.95 -7.00
CA PHE A 187 21.48 -4.11 -6.16
C PHE A 187 21.31 -5.00 -4.93
N ILE A 188 20.12 -5.56 -4.69
CA ILE A 188 19.90 -6.50 -3.59
C ILE A 188 20.62 -7.81 -3.91
N ASN A 189 21.57 -8.17 -3.04
CA ASN A 189 22.40 -9.37 -3.18
C ASN A 189 21.92 -10.47 -2.23
N VAL A 190 20.67 -10.90 -2.41
CA VAL A 190 20.07 -12.06 -1.72
C VAL A 190 19.37 -12.92 -2.76
N PRO A 191 19.53 -14.25 -2.72
CA PRO A 191 18.77 -15.15 -3.59
C PRO A 191 17.28 -15.10 -3.22
N LEU A 192 16.52 -14.27 -3.94
CA LEU A 192 15.06 -14.17 -3.82
C LEU A 192 14.31 -15.23 -4.65
N ARG A 193 15.04 -16.18 -5.25
CA ARG A 193 14.49 -17.32 -5.97
C ARG A 193 13.63 -18.19 -5.06
N THR A 194 12.55 -18.75 -5.61
CA THR A 194 11.76 -19.77 -4.93
C THR A 194 12.43 -21.13 -5.08
N GLU A 195 12.60 -21.86 -3.98
CA GLU A 195 13.26 -23.18 -3.95
C GLU A 195 12.47 -24.27 -4.70
N ASN A 196 11.17 -24.06 -4.97
CA ASN A 196 10.27 -25.08 -5.53
C ASN A 196 10.02 -24.99 -7.04
N SER A 197 10.93 -24.42 -7.83
CA SER A 197 10.73 -24.23 -9.29
C SER A 197 10.69 -25.52 -10.14
N THR A 198 10.88 -26.70 -9.53
CA THR A 198 11.00 -27.99 -10.23
C THR A 198 9.66 -28.67 -10.53
N ASP A 199 8.57 -28.33 -9.83
CA ASP A 199 7.28 -29.00 -9.98
C ASP A 199 6.29 -28.08 -10.74
N ARG A 200 6.39 -28.06 -12.07
CA ARG A 200 5.54 -27.23 -12.97
C ARG A 200 4.09 -27.75 -13.03
N LYS A 201 3.37 -27.80 -11.91
CA LYS A 201 1.93 -28.07 -11.93
C LYS A 201 1.18 -26.88 -12.55
N ALA A 202 -0.01 -27.09 -13.09
CA ALA A 202 -0.81 -26.00 -13.66
C ALA A 202 -1.18 -24.97 -12.57
N ILE A 203 -1.02 -23.67 -12.85
CA ILE A 203 -1.30 -22.57 -11.91
C ILE A 203 -2.70 -22.70 -11.29
N HIS A 204 -3.69 -23.06 -12.10
CA HIS A 204 -5.06 -23.29 -11.65
C HIS A 204 -5.17 -24.40 -10.60
N GLN A 205 -4.42 -25.49 -10.74
CA GLN A 205 -4.44 -26.60 -9.77
C GLN A 205 -3.79 -26.20 -8.44
N GLU A 206 -2.77 -25.35 -8.47
CA GLU A 206 -2.17 -24.80 -7.25
C GLU A 206 -3.05 -23.77 -6.56
N ILE A 207 -3.67 -22.85 -7.30
CA ILE A 207 -4.66 -21.92 -6.75
C ILE A 207 -5.79 -22.72 -6.09
N LYS A 208 -6.29 -23.76 -6.76
CA LYS A 208 -7.31 -24.66 -6.20
C LYS A 208 -6.82 -25.40 -4.95
N ARG A 209 -5.59 -25.92 -4.95
CA ARG A 209 -4.99 -26.59 -3.78
C ARG A 209 -4.75 -25.64 -2.62
N ALA A 210 -4.23 -24.44 -2.87
CA ALA A 210 -4.03 -23.41 -1.85
C ALA A 210 -5.36 -22.93 -1.28
N GLY A 211 -6.39 -22.82 -2.11
CA GLY A 211 -7.77 -22.59 -1.69
C GLY A 211 -8.28 -23.71 -0.79
N LEU A 212 -8.28 -24.95 -1.28
CA LEU A 212 -8.74 -26.11 -0.49
C LEU A 212 -7.97 -26.28 0.83
N TRP A 213 -6.64 -26.07 0.80
CA TRP A 213 -5.81 -26.09 1.99
C TRP A 213 -6.18 -24.97 2.97
N LEU A 214 -6.38 -23.75 2.48
CA LEU A 214 -6.82 -22.64 3.34
C LEU A 214 -8.18 -22.94 3.99
N TRP A 215 -9.11 -23.54 3.23
CA TRP A 215 -10.41 -23.97 3.76
C TRP A 215 -10.28 -25.08 4.81
N SER A 216 -9.24 -25.91 4.73
CA SER A 216 -8.93 -26.91 5.76
C SER A 216 -8.28 -26.34 7.02
N GLN A 217 -7.87 -25.07 7.01
CA GLN A 217 -7.20 -24.38 8.11
C GLN A 217 -8.12 -23.32 8.72
N PRO A 218 -9.02 -23.69 9.65
CA PRO A 218 -10.09 -22.80 10.12
C PRO A 218 -9.56 -21.51 10.77
N VAL A 219 -8.40 -21.57 11.45
CA VAL A 219 -7.78 -20.39 12.06
C VAL A 219 -7.26 -19.39 11.02
N LEU A 220 -6.61 -19.88 9.96
CA LEU A 220 -6.10 -19.02 8.88
C LEU A 220 -7.23 -18.44 8.04
N LEU A 221 -8.27 -19.24 7.78
CA LEU A 221 -9.47 -18.77 7.09
C LEU A 221 -10.16 -17.67 7.90
N PHE A 222 -10.32 -17.86 9.21
CA PHE A 222 -10.89 -16.86 10.11
C PHE A 222 -10.13 -15.54 10.04
N PHE A 223 -8.80 -15.53 10.20
CA PHE A 223 -8.01 -14.29 10.13
C PHE A 223 -8.01 -13.66 8.73
N LYS A 224 -8.11 -14.44 7.66
CA LYS A 224 -8.27 -13.91 6.30
C LYS A 224 -9.62 -13.22 6.11
N LEU A 225 -10.72 -13.86 6.54
CA LEU A 225 -12.05 -13.26 6.50
C LEU A 225 -12.12 -11.99 7.36
N LEU A 226 -11.49 -12.04 8.53
CA LEU A 226 -11.37 -10.89 9.43
C LEU A 226 -10.59 -9.73 8.79
N SER A 227 -9.49 -10.04 8.11
CA SER A 227 -8.72 -9.05 7.32
C SER A 227 -9.56 -8.46 6.19
N ALA A 228 -10.29 -9.30 5.45
CA ALA A 228 -11.14 -8.85 4.35
C ALA A 228 -12.23 -7.90 4.84
N GLY A 229 -12.89 -8.21 5.96
CA GLY A 229 -13.87 -7.32 6.60
C GLY A 229 -13.28 -5.96 6.97
N ARG A 230 -12.05 -5.92 7.50
CA ARG A 230 -11.34 -4.67 7.81
C ARG A 230 -11.02 -3.85 6.57
N ILE A 231 -10.57 -4.49 5.49
CA ILE A 231 -10.28 -3.80 4.23
C ILE A 231 -11.56 -3.17 3.68
N ILE A 232 -12.68 -3.89 3.72
CA ILE A 232 -13.99 -3.38 3.29
C ILE A 232 -14.38 -2.16 4.12
N LEU A 233 -14.27 -2.22 5.45
CA LEU A 233 -14.53 -1.07 6.33
C LEU A 233 -13.66 0.15 5.97
N SER A 234 -12.38 -0.09 5.70
CA SER A 234 -11.42 0.98 5.41
C SER A 234 -11.63 1.59 4.03
N SER A 235 -12.17 0.84 3.07
CA SER A 235 -12.34 1.26 1.67
C SER A 235 -13.26 2.48 1.48
N GLY A 236 -14.25 2.65 2.35
CA GLY A 236 -15.16 3.81 2.34
C GLY A 236 -14.74 4.94 3.28
N LEU A 237 -13.72 4.72 4.12
CA LEU A 237 -13.40 5.62 5.22
C LEU A 237 -12.96 7.01 4.76
N TYR A 238 -12.17 7.07 3.68
CA TYR A 238 -11.74 8.34 3.11
C TYR A 238 -12.94 9.23 2.74
N LEU A 239 -13.91 8.67 2.00
CA LEU A 239 -15.11 9.39 1.59
C LEU A 239 -15.98 9.76 2.80
N LEU A 240 -16.13 8.85 3.77
CA LEU A 240 -16.87 9.12 5.00
C LEU A 240 -16.28 10.33 5.75
N ILE A 241 -14.96 10.37 5.93
CA ILE A 241 -14.27 11.50 6.59
C ILE A 241 -14.53 12.81 5.84
N VAL A 242 -14.42 12.80 4.51
CA VAL A 242 -14.66 13.99 3.68
C VAL A 242 -16.10 14.48 3.80
N ILE A 243 -17.08 13.57 3.77
CA ILE A 243 -18.50 13.92 3.89
C ILE A 243 -18.81 14.49 5.27
N LEU A 244 -18.41 13.81 6.35
CA LEU A 244 -18.63 14.27 7.73
C LEU A 244 -17.97 15.63 7.98
N ALA A 245 -16.75 15.82 7.49
CA ALA A 245 -16.07 17.11 7.59
C ALA A 245 -16.83 18.21 6.84
N LYS A 246 -17.36 17.92 5.64
CA LYS A 246 -18.14 18.88 4.85
C LYS A 246 -19.48 19.23 5.50
N GLU A 247 -20.18 18.25 6.07
CA GLU A 247 -21.44 18.48 6.84
C GLU A 247 -21.20 19.37 8.06
N GLN A 248 -20.00 19.33 8.63
CA GLN A 248 -19.57 20.20 9.73
C GLN A 248 -18.98 21.53 9.25
N HIS A 249 -19.14 21.87 7.98
CA HIS A 249 -18.63 23.08 7.34
C HIS A 249 -17.09 23.25 7.42
N ALA A 250 -16.35 22.14 7.53
CA ALA A 250 -14.90 22.19 7.50
C ALA A 250 -14.39 22.65 6.13
N SER A 251 -13.33 23.46 6.14
CA SER A 251 -12.64 23.84 4.91
C SER A 251 -11.86 22.67 4.33
N ALA A 252 -11.60 22.69 3.01
CA ALA A 252 -10.77 21.68 2.34
C ALA A 252 -9.38 21.57 2.99
N SER A 253 -8.80 22.69 3.43
CA SER A 253 -7.53 22.71 4.15
C SER A 253 -7.60 21.96 5.47
N PHE A 254 -8.72 22.06 6.19
CA PHE A 254 -8.92 21.35 7.46
C PHE A 254 -9.11 19.84 7.25
N VAL A 255 -9.76 19.42 6.17
CA VAL A 255 -9.80 18.00 5.76
C VAL A 255 -8.38 17.45 5.55
N GLY A 256 -7.50 18.23 4.92
CA GLY A 256 -6.08 17.87 4.80
C GLY A 256 -5.37 17.73 6.16
N ILE A 257 -5.71 18.60 7.13
CA ILE A 257 -5.20 18.50 8.51
C ILE A 257 -5.70 17.21 9.19
N ILE A 258 -6.96 16.81 8.98
CA ILE A 258 -7.50 15.55 9.53
C ILE A 258 -6.68 14.34 9.04
N PHE A 259 -6.42 14.25 7.74
CA PHE A 259 -5.60 13.16 7.19
C PHE A 259 -4.15 13.22 7.65
N THR A 260 -3.59 14.42 7.82
CA THR A 260 -2.25 14.61 8.39
C THR A 260 -2.17 14.09 9.83
N ILE A 261 -3.15 14.43 10.65
CA ILE A 261 -3.30 13.92 12.02
C ILE A 261 -3.46 12.39 12.01
N GLY A 262 -4.24 11.86 11.07
CA GLY A 262 -4.37 10.42 10.79
C GLY A 262 -3.01 9.75 10.53
N ALA A 263 -2.25 10.27 9.58
CA ALA A 263 -0.93 9.74 9.22
C ALA A 263 0.05 9.80 10.41
N CYS A 264 0.05 10.89 11.18
CA CYS A 264 0.81 10.98 12.43
C CYS A 264 0.39 9.89 13.44
N GLY A 265 -0.91 9.65 13.58
CA GLY A 265 -1.45 8.54 14.36
C GLY A 265 -0.91 7.18 13.90
N GLY A 266 -0.89 6.92 12.59
CA GLY A 266 -0.29 5.73 11.99
C GLY A 266 1.20 5.58 12.31
N ILE A 267 1.99 6.64 12.22
CA ILE A 267 3.42 6.61 12.58
C ILE A 267 3.60 6.26 14.06
N VAL A 268 2.86 6.91 14.97
CA VAL A 268 2.89 6.64 16.41
C VAL A 268 2.47 5.19 16.69
N GLY A 269 1.41 4.73 16.03
CA GLY A 269 0.91 3.35 16.12
C GLY A 269 1.95 2.33 15.67
N SER A 270 2.66 2.60 14.57
CA SER A 270 3.73 1.72 14.09
C SER A 270 4.91 1.65 15.06
N LEU A 271 5.33 2.79 15.63
CA LEU A 271 6.37 2.80 16.67
C LEU A 271 5.93 2.02 17.91
N ALA A 272 4.71 2.27 18.40
CA ALA A 272 4.14 1.59 19.56
C ALA A 272 3.96 0.08 19.35
N SER A 273 3.63 -0.34 18.11
CA SER A 273 3.39 -1.74 17.77
C SER A 273 4.56 -2.63 18.14
N THR A 274 5.80 -2.17 17.94
CA THR A 274 7.05 -2.90 18.23
C THR A 274 7.21 -3.26 19.70
N LYS A 275 6.63 -2.47 20.61
CA LYS A 275 6.61 -2.76 22.05
C LYS A 275 5.37 -3.56 22.45
N ILE A 276 4.23 -3.30 21.82
CA ILE A 276 2.96 -3.93 22.21
C ILE A 276 2.96 -5.43 21.84
N TYR A 277 3.42 -5.81 20.64
CA TYR A 277 3.30 -7.22 20.21
C TYR A 277 4.07 -8.20 21.09
N SER A 278 5.14 -7.77 21.77
CA SER A 278 5.97 -8.62 22.61
C SER A 278 5.37 -8.94 23.99
N HIS A 279 4.31 -8.24 24.40
CA HIS A 279 3.71 -8.38 25.73
C HIS A 279 2.39 -9.17 25.73
N PHE A 280 1.86 -9.50 24.56
CA PHE A 280 0.56 -10.15 24.42
C PHE A 280 0.64 -11.41 23.56
N HIS A 281 -0.27 -12.36 23.81
CA HIS A 281 -0.46 -13.49 22.91
C HIS A 281 -0.96 -13.00 21.54
N LEU A 282 -0.22 -13.33 20.48
CA LEU A 282 -0.46 -12.80 19.13
C LEU A 282 -1.90 -12.99 18.63
N ARG A 283 -2.50 -14.16 18.89
CA ARG A 283 -3.89 -14.45 18.50
C ARG A 283 -4.90 -13.57 19.22
N ALA A 284 -4.74 -13.39 20.52
CA ALA A 284 -5.60 -12.52 21.32
C ALA A 284 -5.41 -11.05 20.93
N LEU A 285 -4.18 -10.66 20.64
CA LEU A 285 -3.86 -9.31 20.17
C LEU A 285 -4.50 -9.01 18.81
N LEU A 286 -4.45 -9.93 17.84
CA LEU A 286 -5.12 -9.75 16.53
C LEU A 286 -6.65 -9.61 16.66
N LEU A 287 -7.27 -10.42 17.53
CA LEU A 287 -8.69 -10.32 17.84
C LEU A 287 -9.02 -8.98 18.50
N GLY A 288 -8.28 -8.60 19.54
CA GLY A 288 -8.46 -7.34 20.25
C GLY A 288 -8.28 -6.11 19.35
N ILE A 289 -7.23 -6.09 18.53
CA ILE A 289 -6.98 -5.07 17.51
C ILE A 289 -8.17 -4.95 16.56
N THR A 290 -8.71 -6.09 16.10
CA THR A 290 -9.81 -6.06 15.16
C THR A 290 -11.08 -5.53 15.82
N LEU A 291 -11.44 -6.02 17.01
CA LEU A 291 -12.57 -5.51 17.78
C LEU A 291 -12.44 -4.00 18.05
N LEU A 292 -11.24 -3.54 18.42
CA LEU A 292 -10.96 -2.13 18.62
C LEU A 292 -11.11 -1.31 17.34
N SER A 293 -10.73 -1.87 16.18
CA SER A 293 -10.92 -1.23 14.87
C SER A 293 -12.42 -1.03 14.57
N PHE A 294 -13.26 -2.03 14.84
CA PHE A 294 -14.72 -1.93 14.70
C PHE A 294 -15.31 -0.90 15.68
N LEU A 295 -14.84 -0.89 16.93
CA LEU A 295 -15.30 0.04 17.95
C LEU A 295 -15.00 1.50 17.55
N ILE A 296 -13.77 1.77 17.11
CA ILE A 296 -13.34 3.11 16.67
C ILE A 296 -14.06 3.52 15.39
N PHE A 297 -14.31 2.58 14.48
CA PHE A 297 -15.15 2.86 13.32
C PHE A 297 -16.56 3.33 13.75
N GLY A 298 -17.15 2.70 14.77
CA GLY A 298 -18.42 3.13 15.35
C GLY A 298 -18.37 4.54 15.96
N LEU A 299 -17.21 5.02 16.42
CA LEU A 299 -17.07 6.37 16.97
C LEU A 299 -17.31 7.48 15.93
N TYR A 300 -17.12 7.20 14.62
CA TYR A 300 -17.42 8.18 13.57
C TYR A 300 -18.90 8.62 13.56
N ALA A 301 -19.83 7.76 14.02
CA ALA A 301 -21.24 8.11 14.16
C ALA A 301 -21.47 9.22 15.22
N PHE A 302 -20.52 9.41 16.15
CA PHE A 302 -20.56 10.40 17.21
C PHE A 302 -19.57 11.56 16.97
N ALA A 303 -19.01 11.67 15.77
CA ALA A 303 -18.07 12.74 15.42
C ALA A 303 -18.81 14.08 15.22
N ILE A 304 -19.28 14.69 16.31
CA ILE A 304 -20.13 15.89 16.30
C ILE A 304 -19.36 17.15 15.87
N ASN A 305 -18.02 17.14 15.99
CA ASN A 305 -17.17 18.24 15.55
C ASN A 305 -15.89 17.75 14.87
N THR A 306 -15.23 18.68 14.16
CA THR A 306 -14.16 18.33 13.22
C THR A 306 -12.86 17.95 13.94
N PHE A 307 -12.66 18.42 15.17
CA PHE A 307 -11.54 18.02 16.03
C PHE A 307 -11.70 16.58 16.54
N LEU A 308 -12.91 16.20 16.92
CA LEU A 308 -13.25 14.84 17.32
C LEU A 308 -13.12 13.89 16.13
N LEU A 309 -13.57 14.32 14.94
CA LEU A 309 -13.34 13.60 13.69
C LEU A 309 -11.84 13.37 13.43
N ALA A 310 -11.01 14.40 13.63
CA ALA A 310 -9.56 14.29 13.51
C ALA A 310 -8.95 13.31 14.53
N GLY A 311 -9.39 13.36 15.79
CA GLY A 311 -8.93 12.45 16.85
C GLY A 311 -9.31 10.99 16.59
N ILE A 312 -10.55 10.73 16.15
CA ILE A 312 -11.01 9.39 15.77
C ILE A 312 -10.20 8.88 14.57
N THR A 313 -9.91 9.75 13.60
CA THR A 313 -9.05 9.43 12.46
C THR A 313 -7.64 9.04 12.91
N ALA A 314 -7.03 9.81 13.81
CA ALA A 314 -5.72 9.49 14.40
C ALA A 314 -5.70 8.09 15.03
N LEU A 315 -6.72 7.78 15.85
CA LEU A 315 -6.85 6.50 16.54
C LEU A 315 -7.03 5.34 15.56
N PHE A 316 -7.87 5.52 14.54
CA PHE A 316 -8.12 4.48 13.54
C PHE A 316 -6.83 4.14 12.78
N TYR A 317 -6.11 5.15 12.30
CA TYR A 317 -4.85 4.96 11.57
C TYR A 317 -3.73 4.38 12.46
N ALA A 318 -3.72 4.67 13.76
CA ALA A 318 -2.75 4.11 14.70
C ALA A 318 -2.85 2.59 14.88
N ILE A 319 -4.00 1.98 14.56
CA ILE A 319 -4.25 0.55 14.81
C ILE A 319 -3.82 -0.34 13.64
N ASP A 320 -3.86 0.17 12.42
CA ASP A 320 -3.51 -0.58 11.21
C ASP A 320 -2.09 -1.17 11.28
N PRO A 321 -1.05 -0.42 11.68
CA PRO A 321 0.30 -0.95 11.82
C PRO A 321 0.41 -2.07 12.85
N LEU A 322 -0.31 -1.96 13.97
CA LEU A 322 -0.34 -2.99 15.00
C LEU A 322 -0.80 -4.33 14.43
N TYR A 323 -1.78 -4.31 13.53
CA TYR A 323 -2.28 -5.51 12.87
C TYR A 323 -1.22 -6.17 11.99
N TYR A 324 -0.61 -5.40 11.08
CA TYR A 324 0.40 -5.92 10.16
C TYR A 324 1.63 -6.46 10.90
N VAL A 325 2.08 -5.76 11.94
CA VAL A 325 3.21 -6.20 12.78
C VAL A 325 2.86 -7.49 13.52
N THR A 326 1.70 -7.56 14.17
CA THR A 326 1.27 -8.76 14.89
C THR A 326 1.05 -9.95 13.95
N LEU A 327 0.47 -9.71 12.77
CA LEU A 327 0.26 -10.74 11.76
C LEU A 327 1.61 -11.26 11.22
N SER A 328 2.57 -10.36 10.99
CA SER A 328 3.93 -10.76 10.57
C SER A 328 4.66 -11.56 11.65
N ALA A 329 4.48 -11.23 12.93
CA ALA A 329 4.99 -12.00 14.05
C ALA A 329 4.35 -13.41 14.09
N LEU A 330 3.02 -13.50 13.89
CA LEU A 330 2.31 -14.78 13.90
C LEU A 330 2.79 -15.71 12.78
N TYR A 331 3.02 -15.17 11.58
CA TYR A 331 3.59 -15.95 10.47
C TYR A 331 5.03 -16.39 10.72
N SER A 332 5.80 -15.65 11.53
CA SER A 332 7.15 -16.05 11.92
C SER A 332 7.13 -17.27 12.86
N GLU A 333 6.14 -17.33 13.78
CA GLU A 333 5.93 -18.47 14.70
C GLU A 333 5.38 -19.70 13.98
N SER A 334 4.44 -19.55 13.03
CA SER A 334 3.78 -20.72 12.40
C SER A 334 4.67 -21.52 11.44
N ARG A 335 5.89 -21.07 11.16
CA ARG A 335 6.86 -21.71 10.26
C ARG A 335 8.04 -22.35 11.02
N SER A 336 7.93 -22.51 12.33
CA SER A 336 8.83 -23.35 13.16
C SER A 336 8.24 -24.74 13.34
#